data_AF-K1RBS7-F1
#
_entry.id   AF-K1RBS7-F1
#
_cell.length_a   1.000
_cell.length_b   1.000
_cell.length_c   1.000
_cell.angle_alpha   90.00
_cell.angle_beta   90.00
_cell.angle_gamma   90.00
#
_symmetry.space_group_name_H-M   'P 1'
#
loop_
_entity.id
_entity.type
_entity.pdbx_description
1 polymer ?
#
loop_
_entity_poly.entity_id
_entity_poly.type
_entity_poly.pdbx_seq_one_letter_code
_entity_poly.pdbx_strand_id
1 'polypeptide(L)'
;MRKNFSAADLDDAREDALPWTPMLALPVSEKTKIRQSLSSSDLKAMGQIHSVDIYMYLFRLKCKTRKLRLDTRRQSYAEWRAGIGKYHSKDSICEVDNNFKGVPTDEDVSRINNSLKWIREELTKMREQDEDLARQFLTIHSEIQKLKLEWSWQFHELTLQDAAMDLQEVDEIKRISDLPLASETETSLVDLGLTKLNLCHRKYSVL
;
A
#
# COMPACT_ATOMS: atom_id res chain seq x y z
N MET A 1 -12.49 1.52 9.27
CA MET A 1 -13.23 0.51 8.46
C MET A 1 -12.44 0.23 7.19
N ARG A 2 -11.67 -0.87 7.16
CA ARG A 2 -10.96 -1.33 5.96
C ARG A 2 -11.96 -2.09 5.08
N LYS A 3 -12.09 -1.71 3.82
CA LYS A 3 -12.84 -2.48 2.83
C LYS A 3 -11.88 -3.47 2.18
N ASN A 4 -12.20 -4.75 2.31
CA ASN A 4 -11.47 -5.82 1.63
C ASN A 4 -11.93 -5.82 0.17
N PHE A 5 -10.99 -5.70 -0.76
CA PHE A 5 -11.27 -5.94 -2.18
C PHE A 5 -11.39 -7.45 -2.42
N SER A 6 -12.48 -7.86 -3.06
CA SER A 6 -12.73 -9.26 -3.42
C SER A 6 -11.99 -9.58 -4.72
N ALA A 7 -11.55 -10.83 -4.87
CA ALA A 7 -10.82 -11.32 -6.04
C ALA A 7 -11.62 -11.27 -7.36
N ALA A 8 -12.91 -10.94 -7.31
CA ALA A 8 -13.76 -10.77 -8.50
C ALA A 8 -13.53 -9.44 -9.24
N ASP A 9 -12.87 -8.44 -8.63
CA ASP A 9 -12.64 -7.13 -9.24
C ASP A 9 -11.37 -7.08 -10.13
N LEU A 10 -10.67 -8.22 -10.30
CA LEU A 10 -9.39 -8.29 -11.03
C LEU A 10 -9.51 -8.77 -12.48
N ASP A 11 -10.63 -9.37 -12.88
CA ASP A 11 -10.78 -9.89 -14.26
C ASP A 11 -11.29 -8.84 -15.26
N ASP A 12 -11.89 -7.73 -14.80
CA ASP A 12 -12.34 -6.64 -15.68
C ASP A 12 -11.21 -5.69 -16.13
N ALA A 13 -9.99 -5.84 -15.62
CA ALA A 13 -8.85 -4.98 -15.96
C ALA A 13 -7.98 -5.51 -17.12
N ARG A 14 -8.31 -6.68 -17.70
CA ARG A 14 -7.45 -7.37 -18.68
C ARG A 14 -7.73 -7.04 -20.14
N GLU A 15 -8.86 -6.41 -20.47
CA GLU A 15 -9.25 -6.15 -21.87
C GLU A 15 -8.96 -4.72 -22.37
N ASP A 16 -8.53 -3.79 -21.50
CA ASP A 16 -8.26 -2.39 -21.89
C ASP A 16 -6.77 -2.09 -22.18
N ALA A 17 -5.94 -3.13 -22.32
CA ALA A 17 -4.53 -2.97 -22.66
C ALA A 17 -4.35 -2.68 -24.16
N LEU A 18 -4.46 -1.40 -24.55
CA LEU A 18 -3.97 -0.94 -25.84
C LEU A 18 -2.46 -1.21 -25.98
N PRO A 19 -1.97 -1.71 -27.12
CA PRO A 19 -0.58 -2.10 -27.28
C PRO A 19 0.33 -0.87 -27.20
N TRP A 20 1.32 -0.92 -26.31
CA TRP A 20 2.37 0.09 -26.20
C TRP A 20 3.20 0.13 -27.49
N THR A 21 2.90 1.10 -28.36
CA THR A 21 3.79 1.49 -29.46
C THR A 21 4.90 2.39 -28.92
N PRO A 22 6.19 2.10 -29.18
CA PRO A 22 7.28 2.97 -28.79
C PRO A 22 7.16 4.30 -29.56
N MET A 23 7.15 5.42 -28.85
CA MET A 23 7.14 6.74 -29.46
C MET A 23 8.41 6.92 -30.30
N LEU A 24 8.26 6.84 -31.62
CA LEU A 24 9.25 7.31 -32.57
C LEU A 24 9.54 8.78 -32.27
N ALA A 25 10.82 9.07 -32.06
CA ALA A 25 11.36 10.39 -31.82
C ALA A 25 10.92 11.37 -32.92
N LEU A 26 10.20 12.43 -32.53
CA LEU A 26 9.94 13.57 -33.40
C LEU A 26 11.12 14.55 -33.34
N PRO A 27 11.55 15.12 -34.47
CA PRO A 27 12.71 15.99 -34.53
C PRO A 27 12.42 17.34 -33.87
N VAL A 28 13.39 17.77 -33.07
CA VAL A 28 13.48 19.11 -32.46
C VAL A 28 13.75 20.13 -33.56
N SER A 29 12.71 20.64 -34.23
CA SER A 29 12.74 21.94 -34.93
C SER A 29 11.37 22.29 -35.50
N GLU A 30 10.41 22.67 -34.66
CA GLU A 30 9.32 23.52 -35.12
C GLU A 30 9.17 24.69 -34.18
N LYS A 31 9.68 25.83 -34.68
CA LYS A 31 9.46 27.16 -34.14
C LYS A 31 7.98 27.28 -33.77
N THR A 32 7.72 27.75 -32.55
CA THR A 32 6.40 28.05 -32.01
C THR A 32 5.63 28.99 -32.95
N LYS A 33 4.94 28.42 -33.93
CA LYS A 33 3.93 29.10 -34.71
C LYS A 33 2.76 29.27 -33.77
N ILE A 34 2.71 30.42 -33.11
CA ILE A 34 1.56 30.88 -32.33
C ILE A 34 0.33 30.50 -33.13
N ARG A 35 -0.50 29.62 -32.56
CA ARG A 35 -1.76 29.18 -33.16
C ARG A 35 -2.51 30.46 -33.51
N GLN A 36 -2.67 30.75 -34.81
CA GLN A 36 -3.48 31.89 -35.22
C GLN A 36 -4.84 31.72 -34.54
N SER A 37 -5.22 32.72 -33.75
CA SER A 37 -6.53 32.74 -33.09
C SER A 37 -7.59 32.51 -34.16
N LEU A 38 -8.46 31.53 -33.93
CA LEU A 38 -9.60 31.24 -34.79
C LEU A 38 -10.30 32.57 -35.13
N SER A 39 -10.46 32.84 -36.42
CA SER A 39 -11.08 34.09 -36.86
C SER A 39 -12.55 34.12 -36.41
N SER A 40 -13.12 35.32 -36.29
CA SER A 40 -14.52 35.48 -35.88
C SER A 40 -15.50 34.71 -36.79
N SER A 41 -15.12 34.50 -38.06
CA SER A 41 -15.82 33.64 -39.02
C SER A 41 -15.71 32.14 -38.71
N ASP A 42 -14.56 31.66 -38.24
CA ASP A 42 -14.34 30.24 -37.93
C ASP A 42 -15.12 29.81 -36.67
N LEU A 43 -15.22 30.72 -35.69
CA LEU A 43 -16.05 30.55 -34.50
C LEU A 43 -17.55 30.55 -34.81
N LYS A 44 -17.96 31.12 -35.95
CA LYS A 44 -19.35 31.18 -36.40
C LYS A 44 -19.77 29.96 -37.23
N ALA A 45 -18.80 29.27 -37.85
CA ALA A 45 -18.99 28.04 -38.62
C ALA A 45 -19.11 26.79 -37.71
N MET A 46 -18.52 26.83 -36.53
CA MET A 46 -18.75 25.85 -35.47
C MET A 46 -20.13 26.15 -34.86
N GLY A 47 -21.16 25.50 -35.39
CA GLY A 47 -22.58 25.75 -35.10
C GLY A 47 -22.86 26.32 -33.71
N GLN A 48 -23.65 27.39 -33.68
CA GLN A 48 -23.95 28.22 -32.51
C GLN A 48 -24.46 27.35 -31.33
N ILE A 49 -23.54 26.82 -30.53
CA ILE A 49 -23.87 26.07 -29.32
C ILE A 49 -24.64 27.07 -28.46
N HIS A 50 -25.94 26.81 -28.29
CA HIS A 50 -26.82 27.70 -27.56
C HIS A 50 -26.25 27.86 -26.16
N SER A 51 -25.82 29.07 -25.84
CA SER A 51 -25.28 29.51 -24.56
C SER A 51 -26.08 28.95 -23.36
N VAL A 52 -27.40 28.91 -23.53
CA VAL A 52 -28.38 28.37 -22.57
C VAL A 52 -28.16 26.89 -22.25
N ASP A 53 -27.74 26.07 -23.21
CA ASP A 53 -27.57 24.62 -23.07
C ASP A 53 -26.30 24.29 -22.26
N ILE A 54 -25.23 25.09 -22.45
CA ILE A 54 -24.01 25.02 -21.64
C ILE A 54 -24.30 25.42 -20.18
N TYR A 55 -25.05 26.50 -19.97
CA TYR A 55 -25.44 26.93 -18.61
C TYR A 55 -26.32 25.90 -17.91
N MET A 56 -27.29 25.29 -18.62
CA MET A 56 -28.12 24.21 -18.11
C MET A 56 -27.30 22.97 -17.73
N TYR A 57 -26.37 22.55 -18.60
CA TYR A 57 -25.48 21.43 -18.35
C TYR A 57 -24.58 21.65 -17.13
N LEU A 58 -23.93 22.82 -17.03
CA LEU A 58 -23.07 23.17 -15.90
C LEU A 58 -23.85 23.28 -14.59
N PHE A 59 -25.09 23.79 -14.63
CA PHE A 59 -25.96 23.85 -13.47
C PHE A 59 -26.34 22.45 -12.98
N ARG A 60 -26.73 21.56 -13.90
CA ARG A 60 -27.06 20.16 -13.58
C ARG A 60 -25.86 19.40 -13.01
N LEU A 61 -24.66 19.66 -13.54
CA LEU A 61 -23.40 19.12 -13.02
C LEU A 61 -23.15 19.60 -11.59
N LYS A 62 -23.29 20.91 -11.31
CA LYS A 62 -23.16 21.47 -9.95
C LYS A 62 -24.15 20.87 -8.96
N CYS A 63 -25.40 20.63 -9.37
CA CYS A 63 -26.39 19.98 -8.51
C CYS A 63 -26.00 18.53 -8.19
N LYS A 64 -25.51 17.78 -9.20
CA LYS A 64 -25.06 16.40 -9.00
C LYS A 64 -23.85 16.31 -8.08
N THR A 65 -22.84 17.15 -8.29
CA THR A 65 -21.63 17.14 -7.44
C THR A 65 -21.95 17.51 -5.99
N ARG A 66 -22.85 18.49 -5.76
CA ARG A 66 -23.32 18.86 -4.43
C ARG A 66 -24.11 17.74 -3.75
N LYS A 67 -24.99 17.05 -4.50
CA LYS A 67 -25.75 15.89 -4.00
C LYS A 67 -24.83 14.73 -3.60
N LEU A 68 -23.74 14.55 -4.33
CA LEU A 68 -22.73 13.52 -4.09
C LEU A 68 -21.66 13.94 -3.06
N ARG A 69 -21.73 15.16 -2.51
CA ARG A 69 -20.74 15.74 -1.58
C ARG A 69 -19.30 15.63 -2.09
N LEU A 70 -19.13 15.84 -3.40
CA LEU A 70 -17.82 15.87 -4.01
C LEU A 70 -17.18 17.23 -3.72
N ASP A 71 -16.39 17.31 -2.66
CA ASP A 71 -15.57 18.49 -2.39
C ASP A 71 -14.41 18.53 -3.39
N THR A 72 -14.32 19.61 -4.16
CA THR A 72 -13.13 19.86 -4.97
C THR A 72 -12.03 20.37 -4.06
N ARG A 73 -10.93 19.63 -3.94
CA ARG A 73 -9.72 20.10 -3.22
C ARG A 73 -9.15 21.42 -3.78
N ARG A 74 -9.53 21.80 -5.00
CA ARG A 74 -9.14 23.05 -5.64
C ARG A 74 -10.21 24.11 -5.42
N GLN A 75 -9.77 25.33 -5.09
CA GLN A 75 -10.64 26.52 -5.05
C GLN A 75 -11.31 26.72 -6.42
N SER A 76 -12.54 27.22 -6.41
CA SER A 76 -13.22 27.55 -7.66
C SER A 76 -12.49 28.71 -8.37
N TYR A 77 -12.64 28.81 -9.69
CA TYR A 77 -12.02 29.91 -10.45
C TYR A 77 -12.46 31.30 -9.94
N ALA A 78 -13.72 31.44 -9.54
CA ALA A 78 -14.23 32.69 -8.97
C ALA A 78 -13.58 33.03 -7.62
N GLU A 79 -13.39 32.03 -6.75
CA GLU A 79 -12.70 32.20 -5.46
C GLU A 79 -11.20 32.48 -5.66
N TRP A 80 -10.54 31.76 -6.56
CA TRP A 80 -9.14 32.01 -6.93
C TRP A 80 -8.95 33.44 -7.46
N ARG A 81 -9.83 33.89 -8.37
CA ARG A 81 -9.82 35.27 -8.88
C ARG A 81 -10.06 36.31 -7.79
N ALA A 82 -10.98 36.05 -6.86
CA ALA A 82 -11.20 36.91 -5.70
C ALA A 82 -10.04 36.87 -4.69
N GLY A 83 -9.24 35.79 -4.71
CA GLY A 83 -8.11 35.56 -3.83
C GLY A 83 -6.80 36.19 -4.31
N ILE A 84 -6.60 36.37 -5.63
CA ILE A 84 -5.36 36.97 -6.18
C ILE A 84 -4.99 38.29 -5.49
N GLY A 85 -5.96 39.17 -5.24
CA GLY A 85 -5.72 40.45 -4.56
C GLY A 85 -5.40 40.35 -3.07
N LYS A 86 -5.70 39.22 -2.41
CA LYS A 86 -5.50 39.03 -0.95
C LYS A 86 -4.07 38.63 -0.59
N TYR A 87 -3.35 38.01 -1.53
CA TYR A 87 -1.96 37.61 -1.37
C TYR A 87 -0.97 38.73 -1.73
N HIS A 88 -1.45 39.82 -2.34
CA HIS A 88 -0.72 41.07 -2.45
C HIS A 88 -0.90 41.88 -1.16
N SER A 89 -0.37 41.36 -0.05
CA SER A 89 -0.26 42.14 1.18
C SER A 89 0.62 43.35 0.90
N LYS A 90 0.12 44.56 1.20
CA LYS A 90 0.84 45.83 1.05
C LYS A 90 2.16 45.89 1.83
N ASP A 91 2.39 44.93 2.71
CA ASP A 91 3.60 44.85 3.53
C ASP A 91 4.63 43.85 2.98
N SER A 92 4.43 43.26 1.78
CA SER A 92 5.29 42.19 1.27
C SER A 92 5.62 42.25 -0.22
N ILE A 93 5.30 43.34 -0.91
CA ILE A 93 5.65 43.49 -2.33
C ILE A 93 6.41 44.80 -2.47
N CYS A 94 7.73 44.66 -2.64
CA CYS A 94 8.58 45.65 -3.27
C CYS A 94 7.81 46.32 -4.40
N GLU A 95 7.84 47.65 -4.45
CA GLU A 95 7.32 48.47 -5.53
C GLU A 95 7.34 47.68 -6.84
N VAL A 96 6.17 47.48 -7.45
CA VAL A 96 6.08 46.79 -8.74
C VAL A 96 6.73 47.73 -9.75
N ASP A 97 8.04 47.62 -9.86
CA ASP A 97 8.76 47.90 -11.08
C ASP A 97 8.02 47.13 -12.18
N ASN A 98 7.78 47.81 -13.30
CA ASN A 98 7.17 47.26 -14.52
C ASN A 98 8.02 46.15 -15.20
N ASN A 99 8.81 45.41 -14.40
CA ASN A 99 9.83 44.46 -14.79
C ASN A 99 9.56 43.06 -14.19
N PHE A 100 8.33 42.74 -13.80
CA PHE A 100 7.94 41.34 -13.56
C PHE A 100 7.98 40.59 -14.90
N LYS A 101 9.13 39.97 -15.20
CA LYS A 101 9.35 39.30 -16.49
C LYS A 101 8.61 37.97 -16.62
N GLY A 102 7.90 37.49 -15.59
CA GLY A 102 7.36 36.13 -15.54
C GLY A 102 8.44 35.04 -15.64
N VAL A 103 9.72 35.45 -15.62
CA VAL A 103 10.90 34.60 -15.67
C VAL A 103 11.41 34.51 -14.24
N PRO A 104 11.50 33.30 -13.67
CA PRO A 104 12.09 33.09 -12.35
C PRO A 104 13.48 33.71 -12.27
N THR A 105 13.75 34.44 -11.19
CA THR A 105 15.09 35.00 -10.95
C THR A 105 16.05 33.85 -10.61
N ASP A 106 17.33 33.99 -10.91
CA ASP A 106 18.34 32.98 -10.58
C ASP A 106 18.37 32.64 -9.07
N GLU A 107 18.03 33.61 -8.22
CA GLU A 107 17.85 33.44 -6.78
C GLU A 107 16.67 32.52 -6.43
N ASP A 108 15.55 32.63 -7.15
CA ASP A 108 14.38 31.77 -6.93
C ASP A 108 14.69 30.32 -7.32
N VAL A 109 15.38 30.15 -8.45
CA VAL A 109 15.86 28.84 -8.91
C VAL A 109 16.83 28.25 -7.89
N SER A 110 17.75 29.06 -7.35
CA SER A 110 18.69 28.64 -6.31
C SER A 110 18.01 28.23 -5.01
N ARG A 111 16.99 28.98 -4.56
CA ARG A 111 16.19 28.62 -3.38
C ARG A 111 15.45 27.30 -3.56
N ILE A 112 14.85 27.08 -4.74
CA ILE A 112 14.17 25.82 -5.07
C ILE A 112 15.18 24.67 -5.13
N ASN A 113 16.35 24.88 -5.73
CA ASN A 113 17.38 23.85 -5.78
C ASN A 113 17.90 23.47 -4.39
N ASN A 114 18.07 24.45 -3.50
CA ASN A 114 18.46 24.21 -2.11
C ASN A 114 17.39 23.44 -1.34
N SER A 115 16.10 23.77 -1.51
CA SER A 115 15.02 23.03 -0.87
C SER A 115 14.90 21.61 -1.41
N LEU A 116 15.07 21.40 -2.73
CA LEU A 116 15.12 20.08 -3.34
C LEU A 116 16.31 19.26 -2.87
N LYS A 117 17.48 19.90 -2.70
CA LYS A 117 18.68 19.24 -2.15
C LYS A 117 18.41 18.77 -0.72
N TRP A 118 17.84 19.64 0.12
CA TRP A 118 17.46 19.29 1.48
C TRP A 118 16.46 18.13 1.52
N ILE A 119 15.41 18.15 0.69
CA ILE A 119 14.44 17.03 0.62
C ILE A 119 15.14 15.73 0.23
N ARG A 120 16.07 15.75 -0.73
CA ARG A 120 16.81 14.54 -1.13
C ARG A 120 17.65 13.99 0.02
N GLU A 121 18.38 14.87 0.71
CA GLU A 121 19.17 14.49 1.88
C GLU A 121 18.29 13.91 3.00
N GLU A 122 17.13 14.51 3.23
CA GLU A 122 16.20 14.04 4.24
C GLU A 122 15.60 12.67 3.88
N LEU A 123 15.19 12.47 2.63
CA LEU A 123 14.72 11.17 2.13
C LEU A 123 15.80 10.08 2.24
N THR A 124 17.07 10.43 2.01
CA THR A 124 18.16 9.46 2.20
C THR A 124 18.33 9.06 3.66
N LYS A 125 18.21 10.00 4.60
CA LYS A 125 18.26 9.70 6.03
C LYS A 125 17.08 8.85 6.49
N MET A 126 15.87 9.18 6.04
CA MET A 126 14.69 8.37 6.36
C MET A 126 14.84 6.94 5.84
N ARG A 127 15.38 6.76 4.63
CA ARG A 127 15.65 5.43 4.07
C ARG A 127 16.67 4.64 4.88
N GLU A 128 17.74 5.28 5.33
CA GLU A 128 18.78 4.66 6.18
C GLU A 128 18.18 4.22 7.53
N GLN A 129 17.35 5.06 8.15
CA GLN A 129 16.64 4.72 9.38
C GLN A 129 15.68 3.53 9.19
N ASP A 130 14.91 3.50 8.11
CA ASP A 130 14.01 2.38 7.80
C ASP A 130 14.78 1.07 7.57
N GLU A 131 15.96 1.15 6.93
CA GLU A 131 16.83 0.00 6.72
C GLU A 131 17.35 -0.57 8.06
N ASP A 132 17.77 0.30 8.97
CA ASP A 132 18.23 -0.12 10.31
C ASP A 132 17.10 -0.69 11.16
N LEU A 133 15.91 -0.10 11.12
CA LEU A 133 14.72 -0.66 11.78
C LEU A 133 14.36 -2.03 11.23
N ALA A 134 14.44 -2.22 9.90
CA ALA A 134 14.18 -3.52 9.28
C ALA A 134 15.20 -4.58 9.74
N ARG A 135 16.48 -4.22 9.84
CA ARG A 135 17.51 -5.12 10.39
C ARG A 135 17.21 -5.51 11.83
N GLN A 136 16.89 -4.54 12.69
CA GLN A 136 16.53 -4.82 14.09
C GLN A 136 15.31 -5.74 14.18
N PHE A 137 14.28 -5.49 13.37
CA PHE A 137 13.09 -6.32 13.32
C PHE A 137 13.43 -7.77 12.92
N LEU A 138 14.25 -7.96 11.88
CA LEU A 138 14.67 -9.29 11.44
C LEU A 138 15.47 -10.03 12.52
N THR A 139 16.37 -9.33 13.23
CA THR A 139 17.11 -9.89 14.37
C THR A 139 16.15 -10.37 15.45
N ILE A 140 15.28 -9.49 15.96
CA ILE A 140 14.30 -9.82 17.00
C ILE A 140 13.39 -10.97 16.55
N HIS A 141 12.94 -10.94 15.29
CA HIS A 141 12.11 -12.00 14.74
C HIS A 141 12.85 -13.35 14.77
N SER A 142 14.12 -13.39 14.34
CA SER A 142 14.92 -14.62 14.37
C SER A 142 15.16 -15.14 15.80
N GLU A 143 15.39 -14.24 16.76
CA GLU A 143 15.55 -14.57 18.17
C GLU A 143 14.25 -15.15 18.76
N ILE A 144 13.10 -14.54 18.46
CA ILE A 144 11.79 -15.06 18.88
C ILE A 144 11.57 -16.46 18.31
N GLN A 145 11.85 -16.70 17.03
CA GLN A 145 11.67 -18.03 16.45
C GLN A 145 12.60 -19.07 17.11
N LYS A 146 13.85 -18.69 17.40
CA LYS A 146 14.79 -19.55 18.12
C LYS A 146 14.27 -19.89 19.53
N LEU A 147 13.83 -18.89 20.28
CA LEU A 147 13.28 -19.07 21.62
C LEU A 147 12.03 -19.95 21.62
N LYS A 148 11.13 -19.78 20.63
CA LYS A 148 9.94 -20.62 20.50
C LYS A 148 10.29 -22.09 20.22
N LEU A 149 11.30 -22.33 19.39
CA LEU A 149 11.77 -23.68 19.10
C LEU A 149 12.38 -24.32 20.35
N GLU A 150 13.25 -23.58 21.05
CA GLU A 150 13.89 -24.03 22.29
C GLU A 150 12.86 -24.33 23.38
N TRP A 151 11.88 -23.45 23.55
CA TRP A 151 10.78 -23.67 24.50
C TRP A 151 9.94 -24.90 24.14
N SER A 152 9.58 -25.07 22.86
CA SER A 152 8.85 -26.26 22.40
C SER A 152 9.64 -27.55 22.62
N TRP A 153 10.96 -27.51 22.44
CA TRP A 153 11.84 -28.65 22.72
C TRP A 153 11.78 -29.00 24.21
N GLN A 154 12.05 -28.02 25.08
CA GLN A 154 12.10 -28.21 26.52
C GLN A 154 10.76 -28.72 27.06
N PHE A 155 9.65 -28.18 26.57
CA PHE A 155 8.32 -28.62 26.94
C PHE A 155 8.06 -30.08 26.55
N HIS A 156 8.43 -30.48 25.34
CA HIS A 156 8.27 -31.87 24.89
C HIS A 156 9.19 -32.82 25.68
N GLU A 157 10.42 -32.40 26.01
CA GLU A 157 11.34 -33.16 26.84
C GLU A 157 10.76 -33.42 28.24
N LEU A 158 10.20 -32.40 28.88
CA LEU A 158 9.48 -32.53 30.16
C LEU A 158 8.30 -33.50 30.05
N THR A 159 7.54 -33.40 28.96
CA THR A 159 6.37 -34.28 28.72
C THR A 159 6.81 -35.73 28.53
N LEU A 160 7.91 -35.98 27.81
CA LEU A 160 8.47 -37.32 27.64
C LEU A 160 9.01 -37.89 28.96
N GLN A 161 9.64 -37.05 29.79
CA GLN A 161 10.12 -37.48 31.12
C GLN A 161 8.95 -37.85 32.04
N ASP A 162 7.87 -37.07 32.03
CA ASP A 162 6.65 -37.35 32.80
C ASP A 162 6.03 -38.70 32.37
N ALA A 163 5.82 -38.90 31.06
CA ALA A 163 5.31 -40.17 30.53
C ALA A 163 6.25 -41.36 30.80
N ALA A 164 7.56 -41.14 30.82
CA ALA A 164 8.54 -42.18 31.16
C ALA A 164 8.46 -42.57 32.64
N MET A 165 8.25 -41.61 33.53
CA MET A 165 8.03 -41.85 34.96
C MET A 165 6.75 -42.65 35.18
N ASP A 166 5.64 -42.28 34.55
CA ASP A 166 4.37 -43.01 34.64
C ASP A 166 4.52 -44.48 34.19
N LEU A 167 5.20 -44.72 33.07
CA LEU A 167 5.46 -46.09 32.59
C LEU A 167 6.34 -46.89 33.56
N GLN A 168 7.35 -46.24 34.15
CA GLN A 168 8.20 -46.87 35.15
C GLN A 168 7.41 -47.22 36.42
N GLU A 169 6.52 -46.33 36.86
CA GLU A 169 5.63 -46.59 38.00
C GLU A 169 4.73 -47.80 37.74
N VAL A 170 4.11 -47.87 36.56
CA VAL A 170 3.28 -49.03 36.17
C VAL A 170 4.09 -50.32 36.12
N ASP A 171 5.32 -50.30 35.58
CA ASP A 171 6.20 -51.47 35.57
C ASP A 171 6.59 -51.91 37.00
N GLU A 172 6.94 -50.96 37.87
CA GLU A 172 7.28 -51.26 39.26
C GLU A 172 6.08 -51.82 40.03
N ILE A 173 4.87 -51.27 39.84
CA ILE A 173 3.62 -51.80 40.40
C ILE A 173 3.37 -53.23 39.92
N LYS A 174 3.64 -53.52 38.64
CA LYS A 174 3.50 -54.86 38.07
C LYS A 174 4.47 -55.85 38.69
N ARG A 175 5.70 -55.44 39.03
CA ARG A 175 6.69 -56.30 39.69
C ARG A 175 6.30 -56.71 41.10
N ILE A 176 5.60 -55.84 41.83
CA ILE A 176 5.18 -56.08 43.22
C ILE A 176 3.78 -56.71 43.34
N SER A 177 3.04 -56.85 42.23
CA SER A 177 1.68 -57.40 42.23
C SER A 177 1.67 -58.84 41.70
N ASP A 178 1.19 -59.77 42.52
CA ASP A 178 1.03 -61.19 42.16
C ASP A 178 -0.25 -61.46 41.32
N LEU A 179 -1.05 -60.43 41.05
CA LEU A 179 -2.27 -60.53 40.25
C LEU A 179 -1.90 -60.43 38.76
N PRO A 180 -2.52 -61.21 37.84
CA PRO A 180 -2.37 -60.97 36.42
C PRO A 180 -3.04 -59.64 36.11
N LEU A 181 -2.30 -58.54 36.26
CA LEU A 181 -2.66 -57.26 35.70
C LEU A 181 -2.73 -57.54 34.21
N ALA A 182 -3.92 -57.46 33.62
CA ALA A 182 -4.13 -57.60 32.18
C ALA A 182 -3.04 -56.75 31.52
N SER A 183 -2.02 -57.43 30.98
CA SER A 183 -0.90 -56.71 30.39
C SER A 183 -1.44 -56.08 29.14
N GLU A 184 -0.95 -54.87 28.88
CA GLU A 184 -1.31 -54.05 27.74
C GLU A 184 -2.55 -53.22 28.10
N THR A 185 -2.44 -51.90 28.24
CA THR A 185 -2.53 -51.02 27.08
C THR A 185 -3.41 -51.59 25.96
N GLU A 186 -4.63 -52.07 26.26
CA GLU A 186 -5.66 -52.43 25.27
C GLU A 186 -6.24 -51.17 24.60
N THR A 187 -5.37 -50.33 24.08
CA THR A 187 -5.61 -49.70 22.79
C THR A 187 -4.40 -50.06 21.96
N SER A 188 -4.38 -51.28 21.44
CA SER A 188 -3.40 -51.59 20.41
C SER A 188 -3.56 -50.51 19.34
N LEU A 189 -2.47 -50.04 18.72
CA LEU A 189 -2.58 -49.04 17.65
C LEU A 189 -3.58 -49.47 16.55
N VAL A 190 -3.83 -50.78 16.45
CA VAL A 190 -4.88 -51.40 15.63
C VAL A 190 -6.30 -50.98 16.04
N ASP A 191 -6.62 -50.91 17.35
CA ASP A 191 -7.93 -50.48 17.88
C ASP A 191 -8.19 -48.97 17.67
N LEU A 192 -7.12 -48.19 17.53
CA LEU A 192 -7.16 -46.79 17.12
C LEU A 192 -7.19 -46.61 15.58
N GLY A 193 -7.25 -47.71 14.82
CA GLY A 193 -7.24 -47.71 13.35
C GLY A 193 -5.88 -47.36 12.72
N LEU A 194 -4.80 -47.34 13.51
CA LEU A 194 -3.45 -47.00 13.07
C LEU A 194 -2.73 -48.28 12.61
N THR A 195 -2.78 -48.54 11.30
CA THR A 195 -1.97 -49.59 10.65
C THR A 195 -0.57 -49.07 10.31
N LYS A 196 0.39 -49.98 10.06
CA LYS A 196 1.74 -49.62 9.60
C LYS A 196 1.73 -48.71 8.35
N LEU A 197 0.71 -48.83 7.51
CA LEU A 197 0.47 -47.98 6.34
C LEU A 197 0.07 -46.54 6.70
N ASN A 198 -0.74 -46.38 7.75
CA ASN A 198 -1.23 -45.09 8.27
C ASN A 198 -0.14 -44.30 8.97
N LEU A 199 0.84 -44.97 9.58
CA LEU A 199 1.95 -44.32 10.28
C LEU A 199 2.94 -43.64 9.31
N CYS A 200 3.23 -44.26 8.16
CA CYS A 200 4.23 -43.74 7.21
C CYS A 200 3.72 -42.57 6.34
N HIS A 201 2.41 -42.35 6.24
CA HIS A 201 1.83 -41.29 5.40
C HIS A 201 1.39 -40.04 6.19
N ARG A 202 1.35 -40.10 7.52
CA ARG A 202 0.98 -38.97 8.37
C ARG A 202 2.20 -38.07 8.61
N LYS A 203 2.59 -37.28 7.61
CA LYS A 203 3.47 -36.13 7.82
C LYS A 203 2.72 -35.13 8.71
N TYR A 204 3.00 -35.16 10.01
CA TYR A 204 2.65 -34.18 11.03
C TYR A 204 1.20 -33.67 10.97
N SER A 205 0.29 -34.37 11.66
CA SER A 205 -0.93 -33.71 12.12
C SER A 205 -0.52 -32.74 13.21
N VAL A 206 -0.29 -31.49 12.82
CA VAL A 206 -0.28 -30.35 13.75
C VAL A 206 -1.67 -30.30 14.38
N LEU A 207 -1.75 -30.62 15.68
CA LEU A 207 -2.80 -30.10 16.55
C LEU A 207 -2.31 -28.77 17.12
#